data_AF-A0A838FFW4-F1
#
_entry.id   AF-A0A838FFW4-F1
#
_cell.length_a   1.000
_cell.length_b   1.000
_cell.length_c   1.000
_cell.angle_alpha   90.00
_cell.angle_beta   90.00
_cell.angle_gamma   90.00
#
_symmetry.space_group_name_H-M   'P 1'
#
loop_
_entity.id
_entity.type
_entity.pdbx_description
1 polymer ?
#
loop_
_entity_poly.entity_id
_entity_poly.type
_entity_poly.pdbx_seq_one_letter_code
_entity_poly.pdbx_strand_id
1 'polypeptide(L)'
;IDVARTVGLEAMAQVDLGTRQNRHQPLRELGAMAYAVMVAAMRRVQPEAVEGLEMGPLAQPCGGSLETRDVPIEERPSLVSLRARSLG
;
A
#
# COMPACT_ATOMS: atom_id res chain seq x y z
N ILE A 1 9.38 -4.35 -3.14
CA ILE A 1 9.48 -5.83 -3.13
C ILE A 1 9.35 -6.35 -4.55
N ASP A 2 8.25 -6.07 -5.23
CA ASP A 2 7.97 -6.59 -6.58
C ASP A 2 9.06 -6.21 -7.60
N VAL A 3 9.42 -4.93 -7.69
CA VAL A 3 10.49 -4.46 -8.60
C VAL A 3 11.80 -5.22 -8.34
N ALA A 4 12.25 -5.28 -7.08
CA ALA A 4 13.47 -6.00 -6.71
C ALA A 4 13.39 -7.49 -7.07
N ARG A 5 12.22 -8.13 -6.94
CA ARG A 5 12.00 -9.53 -7.36
C ARG A 5 12.00 -9.69 -8.88
N THR A 6 11.49 -8.71 -9.63
CA THR A 6 11.37 -8.79 -11.09
C THR A 6 12.69 -8.47 -11.82
N VAL A 7 13.43 -7.45 -11.37
CA VAL A 7 14.62 -6.95 -12.09
C VAL A 7 15.91 -6.99 -11.27
N GLY A 8 15.85 -7.36 -9.99
CA GLY A 8 17.01 -7.35 -9.08
C GLY A 8 17.29 -5.98 -8.49
N LEU A 9 18.07 -5.94 -7.39
CA LEU A 9 18.46 -4.69 -6.74
C LEU A 9 19.46 -3.87 -7.58
N GLU A 10 20.33 -4.53 -8.34
CA GLU A 10 21.33 -3.88 -9.21
C GLU A 10 20.69 -3.07 -10.34
N ALA A 11 19.44 -3.39 -10.71
CA ALA A 11 18.67 -2.64 -11.69
C ALA A 11 17.91 -1.44 -11.08
N MET A 12 18.02 -1.22 -9.76
CA MET A 12 17.38 -0.12 -9.04
C MET A 12 18.43 0.95 -8.68
N ALA A 13 18.05 2.21 -8.76
CA ALA A 13 18.90 3.33 -8.36
C ALA A 13 18.12 4.30 -7.48
N GLN A 14 18.84 5.03 -6.63
CA GLN A 14 18.33 6.17 -5.87
C GLN A 14 19.07 7.43 -6.33
N VAL A 15 18.37 8.55 -6.41
CA VAL A 15 18.92 9.83 -6.85
C VAL A 15 18.63 10.89 -5.79
N ASP A 16 19.63 11.69 -5.46
CA ASP A 16 19.45 12.84 -4.58
C ASP A 16 18.65 13.93 -5.31
N LEU A 17 17.49 14.28 -4.76
CA LEU A 17 16.62 15.33 -5.29
C LEU A 17 16.80 16.67 -4.56
N GLY A 18 17.74 16.75 -3.61
CA GLY A 18 17.91 17.88 -2.72
C GLY A 18 16.73 18.04 -1.76
N THR A 19 16.17 19.25 -1.69
CA THR A 19 15.09 19.56 -0.74
C THR A 19 13.72 19.45 -1.39
N ARG A 20 12.83 18.67 -0.76
CA ARG A 20 11.41 18.60 -1.11
C ARG A 20 10.56 19.04 0.07
N GLN A 21 9.75 20.07 -0.13
CA GLN A 21 8.70 20.46 0.83
C GLN A 21 7.37 19.83 0.42
N ASN A 22 6.69 19.20 1.37
CA ASN A 22 5.39 18.59 1.21
C ASN A 22 4.41 19.14 2.26
N ARG A 23 3.11 19.04 1.96
CA ARG A 23 2.07 19.42 2.91
C ARG A 23 2.09 18.47 4.10
N HIS A 24 2.03 19.04 5.32
CA HIS A 24 1.82 18.26 6.54
C HIS A 24 0.43 17.62 6.51
N GLN A 25 0.40 16.31 6.73
CA GLN A 25 -0.84 15.56 6.91
C GLN A 25 -1.14 15.39 8.40
N PRO A 26 -2.41 15.48 8.82
CA PRO A 26 -2.80 15.20 10.20
C PRO A 26 -2.50 13.75 10.57
N LEU A 27 -2.26 13.50 11.85
CA LEU A 27 -1.83 12.19 12.36
C LEU A 27 -2.82 11.05 12.02
N ARG A 28 -4.13 11.32 11.99
CA ARG A 28 -5.14 10.32 11.61
C ARG A 28 -4.95 9.83 10.17
N GLU A 29 -4.61 10.74 9.25
CA GLU A 29 -4.29 10.39 7.86
C GLU A 29 -2.99 9.56 7.78
N LEU A 30 -1.96 9.92 8.56
CA LEU A 30 -0.73 9.14 8.65
C LEU A 30 -1.00 7.70 9.14
N GLY A 31 -1.88 7.52 10.12
CA GLY A 31 -2.26 6.20 10.61
C GLY A 31 -2.95 5.34 9.54
N ALA A 32 -3.82 5.95 8.73
CA ALA A 32 -4.47 5.26 7.61
C ALA A 32 -3.45 4.84 6.53
N MET A 33 -2.47 5.71 6.23
CA MET A 33 -1.38 5.39 5.31
C MET A 33 -0.48 4.27 5.85
N ALA A 34 -0.13 4.30 7.14
CA ALA A 34 0.67 3.26 7.76
C ALA A 34 -0.02 1.89 7.70
N TYR A 35 -1.33 1.85 7.94
CA TYR A 35 -2.14 0.64 7.77
C TYR A 35 -2.08 0.11 6.33
N ALA A 36 -2.30 0.97 5.32
CA ALA A 36 -2.20 0.56 3.91
C ALA A 36 -0.81 -0.01 3.55
N VAL A 37 0.27 0.63 4.04
CA VAL A 37 1.65 0.15 3.83
C VAL A 37 1.86 -1.22 4.46
N MET A 38 1.39 -1.42 5.70
CA MET A 38 1.50 -2.70 6.39
C MET A 38 0.76 -3.81 5.67
N VAL A 39 -0.49 -3.56 5.25
CA VAL A 39 -1.28 -4.50 4.44
C VAL A 39 -0.54 -4.89 3.15
N ALA A 40 -0.02 -3.89 2.42
CA ALA A 40 0.70 -4.12 1.18
C ALA A 40 2.00 -4.92 1.39
N ALA A 41 2.72 -4.66 2.49
CA ALA A 41 3.93 -5.36 2.86
C ALA A 41 3.65 -6.82 3.26
N MET A 42 2.66 -7.06 4.12
CA MET A 42 2.29 -8.40 4.59
C MET A 42 1.91 -9.32 3.42
N ARG A 43 1.06 -8.85 2.50
CA ARG A 43 0.68 -9.60 1.29
C ARG A 43 1.87 -10.01 0.42
N ARG A 44 2.97 -9.24 0.45
CA ARG A 44 4.15 -9.49 -0.39
C ARG A 44 5.22 -10.32 0.31
N VAL A 45 5.38 -10.15 1.61
CA VAL A 45 6.46 -10.78 2.40
C VAL A 45 6.02 -12.11 2.99
N GLN A 46 4.80 -12.19 3.53
CA GLN A 46 4.22 -13.38 4.16
C GLN A 46 2.75 -13.54 3.71
N PRO A 47 2.50 -13.90 2.44
CA PRO A 47 1.14 -14.09 1.93
C PRO A 47 0.36 -15.13 2.74
N GLU A 48 1.01 -16.18 3.22
CA GLU A 48 0.42 -17.25 4.04
C GLU A 48 -0.08 -16.74 5.40
N ALA A 49 0.53 -15.70 5.96
CA ALA A 49 0.12 -15.12 7.24
C ALA A 49 -1.16 -14.28 7.12
N VAL A 50 -1.54 -13.89 5.90
CA VAL A 50 -2.75 -13.10 5.62
C VAL A 50 -3.76 -13.85 4.76
N GLU A 51 -3.48 -15.10 4.43
CA GLU A 51 -4.41 -15.95 3.68
C GLU A 51 -5.67 -16.21 4.50
N GLY A 52 -6.84 -15.95 3.91
CA GLY A 52 -8.13 -16.08 4.59
C GLY A 52 -8.44 -14.99 5.63
N LEU A 53 -7.54 -14.01 5.83
CA LEU A 53 -7.84 -12.83 6.66
C LEU A 53 -8.54 -11.75 5.82
N GLU A 54 -9.73 -11.37 6.26
CA GLU A 54 -10.41 -10.18 5.77
C GLU A 54 -9.71 -8.94 6.36
N MET A 55 -8.90 -8.27 5.54
CA MET A 55 -8.33 -6.98 5.92
C MET A 55 -9.40 -5.92 5.70
N GLY A 56 -10.06 -5.55 6.80
CA GLY A 56 -11.17 -4.63 6.80
C GLY A 56 -10.78 -3.18 7.10
N PRO A 57 -11.78 -2.33 7.36
CA PRO A 57 -11.58 -0.94 7.75
C PRO A 57 -10.72 -0.78 9.02
N LEU A 58 -10.02 0.35 9.12
CA LEU A 58 -9.15 0.67 10.26
C LEU A 58 -9.93 1.42 11.35
N ALA A 59 -9.96 0.88 12.57
CA ALA A 59 -10.44 1.61 13.74
C ALA A 59 -9.36 2.58 14.26
N GLN A 60 -9.70 3.87 14.41
CA GLN A 60 -8.78 4.92 14.86
C GLN A 60 -9.43 5.80 15.96
N PRO A 61 -8.67 6.25 16.97
CA PRO A 61 -9.18 7.19 17.98
C PRO A 61 -9.58 8.55 17.39
N CYS A 62 -10.79 9.04 17.67
CA CYS A 62 -11.31 10.37 17.32
C CYS A 62 -11.99 10.99 18.54
N GLY A 63 -11.48 12.11 19.06
CA GLY A 63 -12.23 12.87 20.09
C GLY A 63 -12.70 12.05 21.30
N GLY A 64 -11.99 10.98 21.69
CA GLY A 64 -12.35 10.09 22.79
C GLY A 64 -13.15 8.83 22.41
N SER A 65 -13.54 8.66 21.14
CA SER A 65 -14.18 7.44 20.63
C SER A 65 -13.27 6.70 19.63
N LEU A 66 -13.62 5.48 19.26
CA LEU A 66 -13.03 4.78 18.11
C LEU A 66 -13.96 4.95 16.91
N GLU A 67 -13.40 5.44 15.80
CA GLU A 67 -14.09 5.57 14.53
C GLU A 67 -13.47 4.62 13.50
N THR A 68 -14.31 4.01 12.70
CA THR A 68 -13.90 3.15 11.60
C THR A 68 -13.63 3.98 10.35
N ARG A 69 -12.52 3.70 9.67
CA ARG A 69 -12.12 4.35 8.43
C ARG A 69 -11.85 3.32 7.34
N ASP A 70 -12.53 3.46 6.21
CA ASP A 70 -12.23 2.69 5.02
C ASP A 70 -10.89 3.13 4.42
N VAL A 71 -10.00 2.17 4.20
CA VAL A 71 -8.69 2.39 3.61
C VAL A 71 -8.61 1.55 2.34
N PRO A 72 -8.43 2.15 1.15
CA PRO A 72 -8.38 1.40 -0.09
C PRO A 72 -7.08 0.60 -0.15
N ILE A 73 -7.20 -0.72 -0.02
CA ILE A 73 -6.08 -1.66 0.03
C ILE A 73 -6.11 -2.65 -1.12
N GLU A 74 -7.06 -2.53 -2.03
CA GLU A 74 -7.23 -3.44 -3.15
C GLU A 74 -6.09 -3.29 -4.16
N GLU A 75 -5.52 -4.41 -4.58
CA GLU A 75 -4.49 -4.42 -5.60
C GLU A 75 -5.12 -4.37 -7.00
N ARG A 76 -4.73 -3.38 -7.80
CA ARG A 76 -5.19 -3.28 -9.18
C ARG A 76 -4.50 -4.33 -10.05
N PRO A 77 -5.19 -4.91 -11.05
CA PRO A 77 -4.55 -5.80 -12.01
C PRO A 77 -3.52 -5.05 -12.85
N SER A 78 -2.55 -5.77 -13.42
CA SER A 78 -1.56 -5.17 -14.31
C SER A 78 -2.22 -4.61 -15.57
N LEU A 79 -1.72 -3.47 -16.08
CA LEU A 79 -2.25 -2.85 -17.30
C LEU A 79 -2.17 -3.78 -18.52
N VAL A 80 -1.13 -4.61 -18.58
CA VAL A 80 -0.97 -5.61 -19.65
C VAL A 80 -2.10 -6.65 -19.60
N SER A 81 -2.51 -7.09 -18.41
CA SER A 81 -3.61 -8.05 -18.26
C SER A 81 -4.97 -7.45 -18.63
N LEU A 82 -5.15 -6.14 -18.43
CA LEU A 82 -6.36 -5.44 -18.85
C LEU A 82 -6.42 -5.29 -20.38
N ARG A 83 -5.30 -4.93 -21.02
CA ARG A 83 -5.23 -4.79 -22.48
C ARG A 83 -5.51 -6.11 -23.21
N ALA A 84 -5.00 -7.22 -22.69
CA ALA A 84 -5.28 -8.55 -23.25
C ALA A 84 -6.79 -8.89 -23.22
N ARG A 85 -7.51 -8.50 -22.15
CA ARG A 85 -8.96 -8.70 -22.03
C ARG A 85 -9.79 -7.81 -22.96
N SER A 86 -9.29 -6.62 -23.31
CA SER A 86 -10.01 -5.72 -24.22
C SER A 86 -9.87 -6.09 -25.70
N LEU A 87 -8.96 -7.00 -26.04
CA LEU A 87 -8.62 -7.39 -27.42
C LEU A 87 -9.11 -8.80 -27.80
N GLY A 88 -9.76 -9.52 -26.88
CA GLY A 88 -10.39 -10.82 -27.11
C GLY A 88 -11.89 -10.75 -26.88
#